data_AF-Q3BV87-F1
#
_entry.id   AF-Q3BV87-F1
#
_cell.length_a   1.000
_cell.length_b   1.000
_cell.length_c   1.000
_cell.angle_alpha   90.00
_cell.angle_beta   90.00
_cell.angle_gamma   90.00
#
_symmetry.space_group_name_H-M   'P 1'
#
loop_
_entity.id
_entity.type
_entity.pdbx_description
1 polymer ?
#
loop_
_entity_poly.entity_id
_entity_poly.type
_entity_poly.pdbx_seq_one_letter_code
_entity_poly.pdbx_strand_id
1 'polypeptide(L)' 'MHEQLPLHDRALEARLIELETRLSFQEQALNELSEALADARLTGARNAELIRHLLEDLGKVRSTLFADAADEPPPPHY' A
#
# COMPACT_ATOMS: atom_id res chain seq x y z
N MET A 1 29.58 33.70 33.16
CA MET A 1 28.48 33.70 34.15
C MET A 1 27.44 32.75 33.62
N HIS A 2 27.29 31.55 34.19
CA HIS A 2 26.14 30.72 33.87
C HIS A 2 24.94 31.43 34.49
N GLU A 3 24.19 32.14 33.67
CA GLU A 3 22.92 32.74 34.09
C GLU A 3 22.00 31.57 34.40
N GLN A 4 21.96 31.18 35.67
CA GLN A 4 21.11 30.10 36.14
C GLN A 4 19.68 30.54 35.89
N LEU A 5 19.10 30.05 34.81
CA LEU A 5 17.71 30.27 34.48
C LEU A 5 16.85 30.02 35.74
N PRO A 6 15.86 30.89 36.03
CA PRO A 6 14.87 30.66 37.07
C PRO A 6 14.39 29.20 37.09
N LEU A 7 14.07 28.67 38.27
CA LEU A 7 13.64 27.26 38.40
C LEU A 7 12.50 26.90 37.43
N HIS A 8 11.59 27.85 37.18
CA HIS A 8 10.51 27.69 36.22
C HIS A 8 11.01 27.55 34.78
N ASP A 9 11.96 28.40 34.37
CA ASP A 9 12.55 28.37 33.03
C ASP A 9 13.32 27.06 32.79
N ARG A 10 14.03 26.54 33.79
CA ARG A 10 14.68 25.21 33.70
C ARG A 10 13.68 24.07 33.58
N ALA A 11 12.54 24.15 34.27
CA ALA A 11 11.49 23.15 34.16
C ALA A 11 10.80 23.18 32.79
N LEU A 12 10.60 24.38 32.23
CA LEU A 12 10.08 24.57 30.88
C LEU A 12 11.06 24.05 29.83
N GLU A 13 12.35 24.37 29.95
CA GLU A 13 13.42 23.87 29.06
C GLU A 13 13.46 22.34 29.05
N ALA A 14 13.42 21.70 30.22
CA ALA A 14 13.38 20.24 30.32
C ALA A 14 12.14 19.63 29.64
N ARG A 15 10.97 20.27 29.77
CA ARG A 15 9.73 19.84 29.09
C ARG A 15 9.79 20.05 27.59
N LEU A 16 10.40 21.13 27.11
CA LEU A 16 10.62 21.37 25.68
C LEU A 16 11.52 20.30 25.08
N ILE A 17 12.65 19.98 25.72
CA ILE A 17 13.56 18.91 25.28
C ILE A 17 12.83 17.56 25.21
N GLU A 18 12.00 17.24 26.21
CA GLU A 18 11.18 16.02 26.22
C GLU A 18 10.20 16.00 25.05
N LEU A 19 9.50 17.11 24.80
CA LEU A 19 8.54 17.24 23.70
C LEU A 19 9.21 17.17 22.33
N GLU A 20 10.35 17.82 22.14
CA GLU A 20 11.16 17.75 20.92
C GLU A 20 11.63 16.32 20.65
N THR A 21 12.15 15.64 21.67
CA THR A 21 12.55 14.23 21.56
C THR A 21 11.37 13.36 21.14
N ARG A 22 10.21 13.52 21.78
CA ARG A 22 8.97 12.79 21.43
C ARG A 22 8.46 13.14 20.04
N LEU A 23 8.63 14.39 19.59
CA LEU A 23 8.24 14.83 18.26
C LEU A 23 9.11 14.15 17.20
N SER A 24 10.44 14.11 17.38
CA SER A 24 11.35 13.43 16.46
C SER A 24 11.03 11.94 16.31
N PHE A 25 10.68 11.24 17.42
CA PHE A 25 10.23 9.85 17.35
C PHE A 25 8.90 9.70 16.58
N GLN A 26 7.96 10.63 16.74
CA GLN A 26 6.69 10.60 16.01
C GLN A 26 6.87 10.89 14.52
N GLU A 27 7.77 11.81 14.15
CA GLU A 27 8.12 12.06 12.75
C GLU A 27 8.74 10.82 12.09
N GLN A 28 9.62 10.12 12.79
CA GLN A 28 10.16 8.85 12.31
C GLN A 28 9.05 7.81 12.13
N ALA A 29 8.18 7.62 13.13
CA ALA A 29 7.08 6.66 13.05
C ALA A 29 6.10 6.98 11.90
N LEU A 30 5.84 8.26 11.62
CA LEU A 30 5.00 8.68 10.49
C LEU A 30 5.64 8.36 9.14
N ASN A 31 6.96 8.48 9.01
CA ASN A 31 7.69 8.10 7.81
C ASN A 31 7.62 6.58 7.57
N GLU A 32 7.88 5.78 8.62
CA GLU A 32 7.77 4.32 8.57
C GLU A 32 6.34 3.85 8.20
N LEU A 33 5.31 4.48 8.78
CA LEU A 33 3.91 4.20 8.43
C LEU A 33 3.58 4.58 6.98
N SER A 34 4.14 5.68 6.48
CA SER A 34 3.94 6.12 5.10
C SER A 34 4.57 5.17 4.09
N GLU A 35 5.77 4.66 4.39
CA GLU A 35 6.45 3.64 3.59
C GLU A 35 5.67 2.32 3.59
N ALA A 36 5.26 1.83 4.77
CA ALA A 36 4.46 0.61 4.88
C ALA A 36 3.11 0.71 4.14
N LEU A 37 2.47 1.89 4.16
CA LEU A 37 1.23 2.15 3.42
C LEU A 37 1.47 2.17 1.90
N ALA A 38 2.59 2.70 1.44
CA ALA A 38 2.96 2.69 0.02
C ALA A 38 3.17 1.25 -0.47
N ASP A 39 3.91 0.43 0.27
CA ASP A 39 4.14 -0.98 -0.05
C ASP A 39 2.86 -1.81 -0.06
N ALA A 40 1.97 -1.57 0.91
CA ALA A 40 0.66 -2.20 0.96
C ALA A 40 -0.20 -1.84 -0.27
N ARG A 41 -0.16 -0.57 -0.71
CA ARG A 41 -0.87 -0.11 -1.92
C ARG A 41 -0.31 -0.76 -3.19
N LEU A 42 1.02 -0.86 -3.32
CA LEU A 42 1.66 -1.52 -4.46
C LEU A 42 1.32 -3.02 -4.51
N THR A 43 1.35 -3.69 -3.37
CA THR A 43 0.94 -5.10 -3.24
C THR A 43 -0.53 -5.28 -3.60
N GLY A 44 -1.41 -4.40 -3.11
CA GLY A 44 -2.83 -4.40 -3.45
C GLY A 44 -3.09 -4.22 -4.95
N ALA A 45 -2.39 -3.28 -5.59
CA ALA A 45 -2.50 -3.05 -7.03
C ALA A 45 -2.05 -4.28 -7.85
N ARG A 46 -0.93 -4.91 -7.46
CA ARG A 46 -0.44 -6.15 -8.09
C ARG A 46 -1.44 -7.29 -7.96
N ASN A 47 -1.99 -7.49 -6.77
CA ASN A 47 -2.99 -8.53 -6.53
C ASN A 47 -4.27 -8.30 -7.36
N ALA A 48 -4.71 -7.05 -7.47
CA ALA A 48 -5.87 -6.70 -8.29
C ALA A 48 -5.63 -7.00 -9.78
N GLU A 49 -4.42 -6.79 -10.29
CA GLU A 49 -4.05 -7.15 -11.66
C GLU A 49 -4.06 -8.68 -11.87
N LEU A 50 -3.44 -9.44 -10.96
CA LEU A 50 -3.47 -10.90 -11.04
C LEU A 50 -4.89 -11.46 -11.02
N ILE A 51 -5.77 -10.88 -10.18
CA ILE A 51 -7.18 -11.28 -10.13
C ILE A 51 -7.90 -10.98 -11.46
N ARG A 52 -7.64 -9.83 -12.09
CA ARG A 52 -8.20 -9.51 -13.42
C ARG A 52 -7.79 -10.55 -14.46
N HIS A 53 -6.51 -10.86 -14.56
CA HIS A 53 -6.03 -11.88 -15.50
C HIS A 53 -6.61 -13.26 -15.23
N LEU A 54 -6.70 -13.68 -13.96
CA LEU A 54 -7.32 -14.95 -13.60
C LEU A 54 -8.81 -14.99 -14.00
N LEU A 55 -9.55 -13.90 -13.82
CA LEU A 55 -10.94 -13.81 -14.26
C LEU A 55 -11.09 -13.84 -15.78
N GLU A 56 -10.18 -13.20 -16.52
CA GLU A 56 -10.13 -13.28 -17.99
C GLU A 56 -9.87 -14.71 -18.47
N ASP A 57 -8.90 -15.40 -17.87
CA ASP A 57 -8.57 -16.78 -18.23
C ASP A 57 -9.69 -17.75 -17.87
N LEU A 58 -10.34 -17.58 -16.72
CA LEU A 58 -11.55 -18.33 -16.37
C LEU A 58 -12.68 -18.08 -17.37
N GLY A 59 -12.83 -16.84 -17.86
CA GLY A 59 -13.78 -16.48 -18.90
C GLY A 59 -13.50 -17.22 -20.22
N LYS A 60 -12.23 -17.32 -20.63
CA LYS A 60 -11.81 -18.08 -21.82
C LYS A 60 -12.07 -19.57 -21.67
N VAL A 61 -11.67 -20.17 -20.53
CA VAL A 61 -11.90 -21.60 -20.25
C VAL A 61 -13.40 -21.93 -20.29
N ARG A 62 -14.24 -21.07 -19.69
CA ARG A 62 -15.70 -21.20 -19.79
C ARG A 62 -16.15 -21.15 -21.26
N SER A 63 -15.69 -20.17 -22.04
CA SER A 63 -16.06 -20.06 -23.45
C SER A 63 -15.67 -21.29 -24.27
N THR A 64 -14.50 -21.89 -24.01
CA THR A 64 -14.05 -23.10 -24.71
C THR A 64 -14.88 -24.34 -24.33
N LEU A 65 -15.25 -24.48 -23.05
CA LEU A 65 -16.08 -25.60 -22.58
C LEU A 65 -17.53 -25.54 -23.09
N PHE A 66 -18.04 -24.33 -23.34
CA PHE A 66 -19.43 -24.10 -23.80
C PHE A 66 -19.52 -23.65 -25.27
N ALA A 67 -18.41 -23.62 -26.02
CA ALA A 67 -18.47 -23.47 -27.47
C ALA A 67 -19.14 -24.73 -28.02
N ASP A 68 -20.41 -24.62 -28.40
CA ASP A 68 -21.14 -25.72 -29.00
C ASP A 68 -20.48 -26.08 -30.33
N ALA A 69 -20.10 -27.34 -30.50
CA ALA A 69 -19.54 -27.83 -31.76
C ALA A 69 -20.52 -27.61 -32.93
N ALA A 70 -21.82 -27.42 -32.64
CA ALA A 70 -22.82 -27.07 -33.63
C ALA A 70 -22.63 -25.68 -34.28
N ASP A 71 -21.86 -24.77 -33.66
CA ASP A 71 -21.57 -23.43 -34.20
C ASP A 71 -20.32 -23.40 -35.11
N GLU A 72 -19.63 -24.53 -35.33
CA GLU A 72 -18.55 -24.58 -36.32
C GLU A 72 -19.13 -24.41 -37.74
N PRO A 73 -18.69 -23.39 -38.50
CA PRO A 73 -19.10 -23.26 -39.89
C PRO A 73 -18.62 -24.49 -40.67
N PRO A 74 -19.44 -25.01 -41.61
CA PRO A 74 -19.08 -26.19 -42.38
C PRO A 74 -17.77 -25.96 -43.14
N PRO A 75 -16.93 -26.99 -43.30
CA PRO A 75 -15.60 -26.85 -43.87
C PRO A 75 -15.67 -26.27 -45.29
N PRO A 76 -14.67 -25.45 -45.70
CA PRO A 76 -14.62 -24.91 -47.04
C PRO A 76 -14.51 -26.06 -48.05
N HIS A 77 -15.46 -26.11 -48.98
CA HIS A 77 -15.35 -26.94 -50.16
C HIS A 77 -14.46 -26.22 -51.19
N TYR A 78 -13.31 -26.81 -51.48
CA TYR A 78 -12.41 -26.43 -52.59
C TYR A 78 -12.77 -27.21 -53.85
#